data_AF-A0A378AA17-F1
#
_entry.id   AF-A0A378AA17-F1
#
_cell.length_a   1.000
_cell.length_b   1.000
_cell.length_c   1.000
_cell.angle_alpha   90.00
_cell.angle_beta   90.00
_cell.angle_gamma   90.00
#
_symmetry.space_group_name_H-M   'P 1'
#
loop_
_entity.id
_entity.type
_entity.pdbx_description
1 polymer ?
#
loop_
_entity_poly.entity_id
_entity_poly.type
_entity_poly.pdbx_seq_one_letter_code
_entity_poly.pdbx_strand_id
1 'polypeptide(L)'
;MNREHGYTLMETLVTLTLMMILSVGGLYGWQRWQQQQRLWQTAVQVRDFLLFLRDDANAYNRDRVLRVGQDEVGWCLSAEGEGPDCASGTSFTLRPRWPGITLAGVTPGLGFYGLRSNRLGG
;
A
#
# COMPACT_ATOMS: atom_id res chain seq x y z
N MET A 1 25.00 43.64 37.01
CA MET A 1 25.40 42.39 37.68
C MET A 1 24.55 41.25 37.13
N ASN A 2 25.08 40.47 36.20
CA ASN A 2 24.39 39.27 35.68
C ASN A 2 24.50 38.16 36.73
N ARG A 3 23.35 37.70 37.24
CA ARG A 3 23.29 36.51 38.09
C ARG A 3 23.21 35.31 37.16
N GLU A 4 24.34 34.67 36.91
CA GLU A 4 24.34 33.36 36.24
C GLU A 4 23.58 32.38 37.13
N HIS A 5 22.36 32.04 36.73
CA HIS A 5 21.56 31.01 37.39
C HIS A 5 22.13 29.67 36.95
N GLY A 6 23.08 29.14 37.73
CA GLY A 6 23.55 27.77 37.57
C GLY A 6 22.38 26.81 37.80
N TYR A 7 22.06 26.00 36.79
CA TYR A 7 21.04 24.96 36.90
C TYR A 7 21.39 24.00 38.04
N THR A 8 20.41 23.66 38.87
CA THR A 8 20.63 22.72 39.98
C THR A 8 20.75 21.29 39.43
N LEU A 9 21.57 20.44 40.07
CA LEU A 9 21.79 19.06 39.63
C LEU A 9 20.50 18.22 39.59
N MET A 10 19.54 18.53 40.47
CA MET A 10 18.22 17.89 40.46
C MET A 10 17.37 18.34 39.27
N GLU A 11 17.45 19.61 38.88
CA GLU A 11 16.70 20.17 37.76
C GLU A 11 17.19 19.62 36.41
N THR A 12 18.49 19.46 36.23
CA THR A 12 19.04 18.81 35.03
C THR A 12 18.71 17.32 34.98
N LEU A 13 18.71 16.62 36.12
CA LEU A 13 18.25 15.24 36.19
C LEU A 13 16.77 15.09 35.81
N VAL A 14 15.90 15.94 36.33
CA VAL A 14 14.46 15.90 36.02
C VAL A 14 14.22 16.20 34.53
N THR A 15 14.86 17.22 33.97
CA THR A 15 14.70 17.55 32.55
C THR A 15 15.18 16.44 31.63
N LEU A 16 16.34 15.82 31.93
CA LEU A 16 16.86 14.69 31.16
C LEU A 16 15.93 13.47 31.22
N THR A 17 15.37 13.16 32.40
CA THR A 17 14.41 12.05 32.52
C THR A 17 13.13 12.31 31.72
N LEU A 18 12.60 13.53 31.74
CA LEU A 18 11.43 13.90 30.94
C LEU A 18 11.70 13.83 29.43
N MET A 19 12.87 14.30 28.99
CA MET A 19 13.30 14.18 27.59
C MET A 19 13.34 12.71 27.15
N MET A 20 13.92 11.82 27.96
CA MET A 20 13.98 10.38 27.65
C MET A 20 12.58 9.76 27.51
N ILE A 21 11.64 10.07 28.41
CA ILE A 21 10.27 9.55 28.36
C ILE A 21 9.56 10.01 27.07
N LEU A 22 9.69 11.29 26.73
CA LEU A 22 9.07 11.87 25.53
C LEU A 22 9.68 11.32 24.24
N SER A 23 11.01 11.15 24.17
CA SER A 23 11.69 10.56 23.02
C SER A 23 11.23 9.13 22.76
N VAL A 24 11.11 8.31 23.81
CA VAL A 24 10.66 6.91 23.71
C VAL A 24 9.21 6.83 23.24
N GLY A 25 8.31 7.65 23.80
CA GLY A 25 6.91 7.72 23.35
C GLY A 25 6.76 8.15 21.89
N GLY A 26 7.56 9.13 21.46
CA GLY A 26 7.63 9.58 20.08
C GLY A 26 8.07 8.49 19.11
N LEU A 27 9.09 7.70 19.47
CA LEU A 27 9.59 6.59 18.66
C LEU A 27 8.56 5.45 18.49
N TYR A 28 7.90 5.04 19.57
CA TYR A 28 6.87 4.00 19.48
C TYR A 28 5.65 4.45 18.66
N GLY A 29 5.22 5.71 18.81
CA GLY A 29 4.18 6.30 17.97
C GLY A 29 4.59 6.36 16.50
N TRP A 30 5.85 6.73 16.24
CA TRP A 30 6.41 6.82 14.89
C TRP A 30 6.43 5.48 14.15
N GLN A 31 6.79 4.38 14.84
CA GLN A 31 6.78 3.05 14.22
C GLN A 31 5.37 2.64 13.77
N ARG A 32 4.35 2.83 14.62
CA ARG A 32 2.96 2.55 14.27
C ARG A 32 2.49 3.40 13.09
N TRP A 33 2.83 4.68 13.09
CA TRP A 33 2.51 5.58 12.01
C TRP A 33 3.16 5.15 10.69
N GLN A 34 4.45 4.77 10.70
CA GLN A 34 5.14 4.26 9.51
C GLN A 34 4.48 3.00 8.95
N GLN A 35 4.03 2.08 9.80
CA GLN A 35 3.32 0.87 9.35
C GLN A 35 2.01 1.22 8.65
N GLN A 36 1.23 2.15 9.21
CA GLN A 36 -0.01 2.63 8.60
C GLN A 36 0.24 3.32 7.25
N GLN A 37 1.30 4.11 7.14
CA GLN A 37 1.65 4.77 5.87
C GLN A 37 1.97 3.76 4.77
N ARG A 38 2.71 2.69 5.09
CA ARG A 38 3.03 1.64 4.11
C ARG A 38 1.77 0.92 3.62
N LEU A 39 0.85 0.59 4.54
CA LEU A 39 -0.44 -0.01 4.20
C LEU A 39 -1.26 0.91 3.29
N TRP A 40 -1.32 2.20 3.63
CA TRP A 40 -2.07 3.18 2.84
C TRP A 40 -1.50 3.33 1.43
N GLN A 41 -0.17 3.41 1.29
CA GLN A 41 0.49 3.46 -0.01
C GLN A 41 0.18 2.23 -0.87
N THR A 42 0.18 1.04 -0.28
CA THR A 42 -0.17 -0.19 -1.01
C THR A 42 -1.65 -0.24 -1.36
N ALA A 43 -2.54 0.24 -0.51
CA ALA A 43 -3.97 0.32 -0.82
C ALA A 43 -4.24 1.27 -2.01
N VAL A 44 -3.59 2.45 -2.02
CA VAL A 44 -3.67 3.39 -3.15
C VAL A 44 -3.10 2.75 -4.42
N GLN A 45 -1.95 2.09 -4.32
CA GLN A 45 -1.34 1.38 -5.45
C GLN A 45 -2.26 0.33 -6.06
N VAL A 46 -2.93 -0.49 -5.23
CA VAL A 46 -3.91 -1.49 -5.70
C VAL A 46 -5.13 -0.83 -6.32
N ARG A 47 -5.66 0.24 -5.70
CA ARG A 47 -6.80 0.98 -6.24
C ARG A 47 -6.51 1.53 -7.63
N ASP A 48 -5.36 2.17 -7.81
CA ASP A 48 -4.99 2.78 -9.09
C ASP A 48 -4.81 1.72 -10.18
N PHE A 49 -4.26 0.55 -9.83
CA PHE A 49 -4.19 -0.60 -10.73
C PHE A 49 -5.58 -1.12 -11.13
N LEU A 50 -6.52 -1.25 -10.19
CA LEU A 50 -7.89 -1.67 -10.49
C LEU A 50 -8.61 -0.66 -11.40
N LEU A 51 -8.38 0.64 -11.18
CA LEU A 51 -8.92 1.69 -12.07
C LEU A 51 -8.33 1.58 -13.47
N PHE A 52 -7.03 1.34 -13.60
CA PHE A 52 -6.39 1.10 -14.89
C PHE A 52 -7.00 -0.12 -15.62
N LEU A 53 -7.23 -1.24 -14.92
CA LEU A 53 -7.89 -2.41 -15.52
C LEU A 53 -9.32 -2.11 -15.97
N ARG A 54 -10.06 -1.33 -15.19
CA ARG A 54 -11.43 -0.92 -15.55
C ARG A 54 -11.44 -0.05 -16.80
N ASP A 55 -10.55 0.94 -16.85
CA ASP A 55 -10.48 1.87 -17.97
C ASP A 55 -10.01 1.15 -19.25
N ASP A 56 -9.08 0.19 -19.13
CA ASP A 56 -8.65 -0.68 -20.22
C ASP A 56 -9.77 -1.62 -20.72
N ALA A 57 -10.50 -2.25 -19.80
CA ALA A 57 -11.66 -3.09 -20.14
C ALA A 57 -12.72 -2.30 -20.90
N ASN A 58 -13.00 -1.08 -20.45
CA ASN A 58 -13.97 -0.20 -21.08
C ASN A 58 -13.49 0.36 -22.43
N ALA A 59 -12.24 0.80 -22.52
CA ALA A 59 -11.69 1.40 -23.74
C ALA A 59 -11.57 0.38 -24.89
N TYR A 60 -11.17 -0.85 -24.59
CA TYR A 60 -10.97 -1.91 -25.59
C TYR A 60 -12.11 -2.92 -25.65
N ASN A 61 -13.18 -2.69 -24.89
CA ASN A 61 -14.36 -3.57 -24.80
C ASN A 61 -13.99 -5.04 -24.56
N ARG A 62 -13.06 -5.28 -23.64
CA ARG A 62 -12.51 -6.60 -23.32
C ARG A 62 -12.66 -6.91 -21.85
N ASP A 63 -12.73 -8.19 -21.55
CA ASP A 63 -12.88 -8.67 -20.19
C ASP A 63 -11.49 -8.71 -19.53
N ARG A 64 -11.38 -8.11 -18.35
CA ARG A 64 -10.18 -8.02 -17.51
C ARG A 64 -10.48 -8.60 -16.14
N VAL A 65 -10.35 -9.92 -16.03
CA VAL A 65 -10.50 -10.62 -14.74
C VAL A 65 -9.20 -10.51 -13.96
N LEU A 66 -9.31 -10.26 -12.66
CA LEU A 66 -8.17 -10.16 -11.76
C LEU A 66 -7.72 -11.55 -11.32
N ARG A 67 -6.42 -11.81 -11.40
CA ARG A 67 -5.77 -13.01 -10.89
C ARG A 67 -4.77 -12.63 -9.81
N VAL A 68 -4.67 -13.49 -8.81
CA VAL A 68 -3.66 -13.38 -7.74
C VAL A 68 -2.58 -14.40 -8.02
N GLY A 69 -1.35 -13.95 -8.20
CA GLY A 69 -0.16 -14.78 -8.21
C GLY A 69 0.57 -14.71 -6.88
N GLN A 70 1.39 -15.72 -6.61
CA GLN A 70 2.33 -15.75 -5.50
C GLN A 70 3.73 -15.95 -6.09
N ASP A 71 4.68 -15.16 -5.61
CA ASP A 71 6.10 -15.18 -5.98
C ASP A 71 6.95 -15.32 -4.72
N GLU A 72 8.24 -15.59 -4.84
CA GLU A 72 9.17 -15.73 -3.71
C GLU A 72 9.22 -14.46 -2.84
N VAL A 73 8.98 -13.31 -3.46
CA VAL A 73 9.04 -11.98 -2.81
C VAL A 73 7.70 -11.56 -2.19
N GLY A 74 6.59 -12.22 -2.57
CA GLY A 74 5.25 -11.90 -2.06
C GLY A 74 4.15 -12.15 -3.10
N TRP A 75 3.01 -11.50 -2.92
CA TRP A 75 1.87 -11.62 -3.85
C TRP A 75 2.03 -10.69 -5.05
N CYS A 76 1.36 -11.04 -6.15
CA CYS A 76 1.17 -10.15 -7.29
C CYS A 76 -0.29 -10.17 -7.75
N LEU A 77 -0.73 -9.08 -8.39
CA LEU A 77 -2.01 -9.01 -9.06
C LEU A 77 -1.77 -8.90 -10.55
N SER A 78 -2.43 -9.72 -11.35
CA SER A 78 -2.35 -9.68 -12.81
C SER A 78 -3.73 -9.70 -13.45
N ALA A 79 -3.85 -9.13 -14.65
CA ALA A 79 -5.03 -9.34 -15.48
C ALA A 79 -4.97 -10.73 -16.14
N GLU A 80 -6.13 -11.36 -16.31
CA GLU A 80 -6.26 -12.59 -17.07
C GLU A 80 -5.81 -12.39 -18.53
N GLY A 81 -5.03 -13.35 -19.05
CA GLY A 81 -4.36 -13.27 -20.35
C GLY A 81 -2.91 -12.79 -20.26
N GLU A 82 -2.49 -12.20 -19.14
CA GLU A 82 -1.07 -12.02 -18.82
C GLU A 82 -0.50 -13.34 -18.27
N GLY A 83 0.78 -13.61 -18.52
CA GLY A 83 1.44 -14.85 -18.10
C GLY A 83 1.30 -15.12 -16.59
N PRO A 84 1.38 -16.40 -16.16
CA PRO A 84 1.22 -16.77 -14.75
C PRO A 84 2.35 -16.22 -13.86
N ASP A 85 3.48 -15.84 -14.47
CA ASP A 85 4.63 -15.34 -13.75
C ASP A 85 4.43 -13.87 -13.39
N CYS A 86 4.39 -13.60 -12.09
CA CYS A 86 4.50 -12.26 -11.54
C CYS A 86 5.72 -11.48 -12.09
N ALA A 87 6.66 -12.16 -12.76
CA ALA A 87 7.94 -11.65 -13.28
C ALA A 87 7.84 -10.86 -14.58
N SER A 88 6.75 -10.98 -15.34
CA SER A 88 6.55 -10.12 -16.50
C SER A 88 6.33 -8.69 -16.00
N GLY A 89 7.28 -7.78 -16.23
CA GLY A 89 7.19 -6.36 -15.85
C GLY A 89 6.20 -5.57 -16.71
N THR A 90 5.05 -6.17 -17.04
CA THR A 90 4.05 -5.58 -17.91
C THR A 90 3.14 -4.64 -17.12
N SER A 91 2.49 -3.71 -17.83
CA SER A 91 1.59 -2.74 -17.20
C SER A 91 0.35 -3.38 -16.56
N PHE A 92 0.01 -4.63 -16.90
CA PHE A 92 -1.11 -5.37 -16.29
C PHE A 92 -0.68 -6.33 -15.18
N THR A 93 0.52 -6.14 -14.63
CA THR A 93 1.01 -6.82 -13.43
C THR A 93 1.38 -5.79 -12.37
N LEU A 94 0.83 -5.97 -11.18
CA LEU A 94 1.14 -5.18 -10.00
C LEU A 94 1.88 -6.02 -8.98
N ARG A 95 3.03 -5.49 -8.54
CA ARG A 95 3.75 -5.98 -7.36
C ARG A 95 3.66 -4.97 -6.22
N PRO A 96 3.46 -5.42 -4.97
CA PRO A 96 3.46 -4.52 -3.83
C PRO A 96 4.81 -3.84 -3.69
N ARG A 97 4.80 -2.52 -3.50
CA ARG A 97 6.03 -1.76 -3.23
C ARG A 97 6.71 -2.15 -1.92
N TRP A 98 5.95 -2.67 -0.96
CA TRP A 98 6.43 -3.07 0.36
C TRP A 98 6.26 -4.58 0.56
N PRO A 99 7.34 -5.37 0.70
CA PRO A 99 7.26 -6.84 0.81
C PRO A 99 6.66 -7.31 2.14
N GLY A 100 6.61 -6.46 3.16
CA GLY A 100 6.02 -6.78 4.47
C GLY A 100 4.48 -6.75 4.52
N ILE A 101 3.80 -6.54 3.39
CA ILE A 101 2.34 -6.47 3.33
C ILE A 101 1.81 -7.72 2.65
N THR A 102 0.97 -8.47 3.36
CA THR A 102 0.32 -9.67 2.85
C THR A 102 -1.07 -9.36 2.33
N LEU A 103 -1.49 -10.10 1.30
CA LEU A 103 -2.84 -10.02 0.76
C LEU A 103 -3.72 -11.01 1.52
N ALA A 104 -4.69 -10.50 2.29
CA ALA A 104 -5.56 -11.35 3.12
C ALA A 104 -6.56 -12.17 2.29
N GLY A 105 -7.00 -11.64 1.16
CA GLY A 105 -7.95 -12.30 0.27
C GLY A 105 -8.40 -11.37 -0.85
N VAL A 106 -8.97 -11.98 -1.90
CA VAL A 106 -9.56 -11.27 -3.04
C VAL A 106 -10.93 -11.89 -3.31
N THR A 107 -11.89 -11.05 -3.68
CA THR A 107 -13.22 -11.50 -4.10
C THR A 107 -13.07 -12.44 -5.30
N PRO A 108 -13.55 -13.70 -5.21
CA PRO A 108 -13.46 -14.64 -6.32
C PRO A 108 -14.15 -14.08 -7.57
N GLY A 109 -13.49 -14.20 -8.73
CA GLY A 109 -14.05 -13.71 -10.00
C GLY A 109 -14.15 -12.19 -10.12
N LEU A 110 -13.44 -11.43 -9.28
CA LEU A 110 -13.34 -9.99 -9.45
C LEU A 110 -12.76 -9.68 -10.83
N GLY A 111 -13.48 -8.90 -11.62
CA GLY A 111 -13.08 -8.54 -12.97
C GLY A 111 -13.85 -7.34 -13.48
N PHE A 112 -13.30 -6.70 -14.49
CA PHE A 112 -13.93 -5.60 -15.21
C PHE A 112 -14.32 -6.08 -16.60
N TYR A 113 -15.53 -5.77 -17.02
CA TYR A 113 -16.10 -6.26 -18.28
C TYR A 113 -16.35 -5.08 -19.20
N GLY A 114 -15.99 -5.22 -20.46
CA GLY A 114 -16.25 -4.21 -21.47
C GLY A 114 -17.75 -4.05 -21.74
N LEU A 115 -18.17 -2.83 -22.09
CA LEU A 115 -19.54 -2.58 -22.56
C LEU A 115 -19.73 -3.20 -23.95
N ARG A 116 -20.12 -4.47 -24.01
CA ARG A 116 -20.69 -5.03 -25.23
C ARG A 116 -22.03 -4.33 -25.43
N SER A 117 -22.09 -3.39 -26.37
CA SER A 117 -23.35 -2.85 -26.85
C SER A 117 -24.12 -4.00 -27.50
N ASN A 118 -24.87 -4.75 -26.70
CA ASN A 118 -25.95 -5.56 -27.24
C ASN A 118 -26.99 -4.56 -27.76
N ARG A 119 -26.85 -4.16 -29.03
CA ARG A 119 -28.04 -3.74 -29.76
C ARG A 119 -29.01 -4.90 -29.67
N LEU A 120 -30.00 -4.79 -28.79
CA LEU A 120 -31.21 -5.58 -28.89
C LEU A 120 -31.81 -5.23 -30.26
N GLY A 121 -31.59 -6.11 -31.23
CA GLY A 121 -32.31 -6.08 -32.49
C GLY A 121 -33.78 -6.35 -32.21
N GLY A 122 -34.60 -5.37 -32.51
CA GLY A 122 -36.04 -5.51 -32.73
C GLY A 122 -36.32 -5.50 -34.22
#